data_AF-A0A060BYU8-F1
#
_entry.id   AF-A0A060BYU8-F1
#
_cell.length_a   1.000
_cell.length_b   1.000
_cell.length_c   1.000
_cell.angle_alpha   90.00
_cell.angle_beta   90.00
_cell.angle_gamma   90.00
#
_symmetry.space_group_name_H-M   'P 1'
#
loop_
_entity.id
_entity.type
_entity.pdbx_description
1 polymer ?
#
loop_
_entity_poly.entity_id
_entity_poly.type
_entity_poly.pdbx_seq_one_letter_code
_entity_poly.pdbx_strand_id
1 'polypeptide(L)'
;MEYQFADGFWWGSATSAPQSEGAAARDGKSRNIFDYWYEIAPERFHGRVGPTEASTFYDHFRTDIGLLKTLGHNTFRTSISWSRLIPDGDGEVNPQAVAFYNAMIDELLAQ
;
A
#
# COMPACT_ATOMS: atom_id res chain seq x y z
N MET A 1 24.46 -7.47 -27.94
CA MET A 1 25.00 -7.15 -26.60
C MET A 1 23.95 -7.55 -25.60
N GLU A 2 24.27 -8.48 -24.72
CA GLU A 2 23.46 -8.75 -23.53
C GLU A 2 24.01 -7.89 -22.40
N TYR A 3 23.14 -7.14 -21.74
CA TYR A 3 23.47 -6.35 -20.56
C TYR A 3 22.91 -7.09 -19.35
N GLN A 4 23.76 -7.36 -18.37
CA GLN A 4 23.36 -7.95 -17.09
C GLN A 4 23.58 -6.91 -15.99
N PHE A 5 22.62 -6.83 -15.06
CA PHE A 5 22.80 -6.06 -13.85
C PHE A 5 23.84 -6.72 -12.94
N ALA A 6 24.41 -5.94 -12.02
CA ALA A 6 25.27 -6.48 -10.99
C ALA A 6 24.51 -7.44 -10.09
N ASP A 7 25.23 -8.41 -9.51
CA ASP A 7 24.66 -9.33 -8.54
C ASP A 7 24.01 -8.58 -7.37
N GLY A 8 22.81 -9.01 -6.98
CA GLY A 8 22.04 -8.37 -5.92
C GLY A 8 21.35 -7.06 -6.31
N PHE A 9 21.32 -6.69 -7.59
CA PHE A 9 20.55 -5.53 -8.04
C PHE A 9 19.07 -5.65 -7.64
N TRP A 10 18.53 -4.59 -7.03
CA TRP A 10 17.13 -4.54 -6.62
C TRP A 10 16.23 -4.32 -7.84
N TRP A 11 15.59 -5.40 -8.27
CA TRP A 11 14.66 -5.43 -9.38
C TRP A 11 13.25 -5.66 -8.86
N GLY A 12 12.39 -4.65 -9.04
CA GLY A 12 11.01 -4.77 -8.62
C GLY A 12 10.18 -3.51 -8.84
N SER A 13 9.11 -3.39 -8.07
CA SER A 13 8.09 -2.36 -8.24
C SER A 13 7.89 -1.55 -6.96
N ALA A 14 7.13 -0.46 -7.09
CA ALA A 14 6.82 0.40 -5.97
C ALA A 14 5.36 0.86 -5.99
N THR A 15 4.76 0.97 -4.81
CA THR A 15 3.45 1.58 -4.59
C THR A 15 3.52 2.57 -3.43
N SER A 16 2.41 3.26 -3.17
CA SER A 16 2.20 3.99 -1.92
C SER A 16 0.82 3.67 -1.36
N ALA A 17 0.68 3.72 -0.04
CA ALA A 17 -0.52 3.34 0.68
C ALA A 17 -1.80 4.00 0.14
N PRO A 18 -1.91 5.33 -0.01
CA PRO A 18 -3.14 5.96 -0.51
C PRO A 18 -3.44 5.61 -1.98
N GLN A 19 -2.45 5.16 -2.75
CA GLN A 19 -2.63 4.79 -4.15
C GLN A 19 -3.02 3.32 -4.34
N SER A 20 -2.66 2.43 -3.41
CA SER A 20 -2.85 0.99 -3.57
C SER A 20 -3.78 0.34 -2.55
N GLU A 21 -3.72 0.73 -1.26
CA GLU A 21 -4.40 -0.01 -0.18
C GLU A 21 -5.93 0.00 -0.34
N GLY A 22 -6.52 1.17 -0.61
CA GLY A 22 -7.96 1.35 -0.50
C GLY A 22 -8.39 1.43 0.98
N ALA A 23 -9.60 0.94 1.27
CA ALA A 23 -10.07 0.70 2.64
C ALA A 23 -10.09 1.96 3.52
N ALA A 24 -10.43 3.11 2.94
CA ALA A 24 -10.17 4.42 3.53
C ALA A 24 -10.73 4.63 4.95
N ALA A 25 -11.84 3.98 5.30
CA ALA A 25 -12.52 4.09 6.60
C ALA A 25 -12.64 2.74 7.35
N ARG A 26 -11.84 1.72 6.98
CA ARG A 26 -11.84 0.42 7.65
C ARG A 26 -10.79 0.34 8.76
N ASP A 27 -11.09 -0.48 9.76
CA ASP A 27 -10.17 -0.88 10.83
C ASP A 27 -9.48 0.28 11.54
N GLY A 28 -10.23 1.36 11.82
CA GLY A 28 -9.73 2.51 12.58
C GLY A 28 -8.82 3.47 11.82
N LYS A 29 -8.67 3.33 10.49
CA LYS A 29 -7.96 4.34 9.68
C LYS A 29 -8.70 5.69 9.74
N SER A 30 -7.98 6.76 10.05
CA SER A 30 -8.50 8.12 9.94
C SER A 30 -8.33 8.68 8.52
N ARG A 31 -9.11 9.72 8.24
CA ARG A 31 -9.09 10.46 6.99
C ARG A 31 -7.76 11.18 6.82
N ASN A 32 -7.15 11.05 5.65
CA ASN A 32 -5.98 11.82 5.25
C ASN A 32 -6.33 12.86 4.16
N ILE A 33 -5.31 13.58 3.69
CA ILE A 33 -5.48 14.66 2.71
C ILE A 33 -6.05 14.17 1.36
N PHE A 34 -5.77 12.93 0.94
CA PHE A 34 -6.36 12.36 -0.28
C PHE A 34 -7.84 12.05 -0.08
N ASP A 35 -8.23 11.55 1.10
CA ASP A 35 -9.63 11.31 1.46
C ASP A 35 -10.42 12.64 1.45
N TYR A 36 -9.80 13.73 1.94
CA TYR A 36 -10.37 15.08 1.88
C TYR A 36 -10.53 15.60 0.45
N TRP A 37 -9.47 15.56 -0.37
CA TRP A 37 -9.52 16.07 -1.74
C TRP A 37 -10.51 15.32 -2.62
N TYR A 38 -10.65 14.00 -2.41
CA TYR A 38 -11.64 13.22 -3.14
C TYR A 38 -13.07 13.60 -2.78
N GLU A 39 -13.37 13.90 -1.51
CA GLU A 39 -14.70 14.38 -1.10
C GLU A 39 -15.06 15.72 -1.77
N ILE A 40 -14.11 16.67 -1.79
CA ILE A 40 -14.41 18.04 -2.25
C ILE A 40 -14.22 18.27 -3.74
N ALA A 41 -13.47 17.40 -4.44
CA ALA A 41 -13.12 17.55 -5.85
C ALA A 41 -12.88 16.19 -6.56
N PRO A 42 -13.86 15.27 -6.58
CA PRO A 42 -13.70 13.93 -7.14
C PRO A 42 -13.40 13.94 -8.65
N GLU A 43 -13.77 15.00 -9.37
CA GLU A 43 -13.45 15.17 -10.79
C GLU A 43 -11.95 15.37 -11.08
N ARG A 44 -11.15 15.67 -10.06
CA ARG A 44 -9.68 15.75 -10.18
C ARG A 44 -9.01 14.38 -10.16
N PHE A 45 -9.75 13.34 -9.80
CA PHE A 45 -9.25 11.97 -9.77
C PHE A 45 -9.60 11.27 -11.07
N HIS A 46 -8.64 10.57 -11.67
CA HIS A 46 -8.83 9.88 -12.93
C HIS A 46 -9.97 8.86 -12.81
N GLY A 47 -10.95 8.94 -13.71
CA GLY A 47 -12.13 8.07 -13.66
C GLY A 47 -13.00 8.24 -12.42
N ARG A 48 -12.80 9.29 -11.62
CA ARG A 48 -13.44 9.50 -10.30
C ARG A 48 -13.20 8.30 -9.37
N VAL A 49 -12.01 7.70 -9.42
CA VAL A 49 -11.60 6.64 -8.50
C VAL A 49 -10.85 7.25 -7.32
N GLY A 50 -11.35 7.03 -6.11
CA GLY A 50 -10.81 7.61 -4.90
C GLY A 50 -9.91 6.66 -4.10
N PRO A 51 -9.39 7.15 -2.95
CA PRO A 51 -8.60 6.34 -2.02
C PRO A 51 -9.41 5.27 -1.27
N THR A 52 -10.74 5.24 -1.43
CA THR A 52 -11.60 4.18 -0.85
C THR A 52 -11.41 2.86 -1.58
N GLU A 53 -11.41 2.88 -2.91
CA GLU A 53 -11.26 1.70 -3.76
C GLU A 53 -9.78 1.42 -4.09
N ALA A 54 -9.06 2.44 -4.59
CA ALA A 54 -7.67 2.32 -5.05
C ALA A 54 -7.44 1.07 -5.93
N SER A 55 -6.45 0.24 -5.59
CA SER A 55 -6.19 -1.08 -6.21
C SER A 55 -6.50 -2.24 -5.27
N THR A 56 -7.26 -2.01 -4.20
CA THR A 56 -7.70 -3.02 -3.21
C THR A 56 -6.58 -3.85 -2.56
N PHE A 57 -5.33 -3.35 -2.56
CA PHE A 57 -4.17 -4.08 -2.01
C PHE A 57 -4.34 -4.45 -0.53
N TYR A 58 -5.09 -3.67 0.25
CA TYR A 58 -5.37 -3.99 1.66
C TYR A 58 -6.03 -5.37 1.83
N ASP A 59 -6.89 -5.77 0.89
CA ASP A 59 -7.59 -7.05 0.93
C ASP A 59 -6.81 -8.17 0.22
N HIS A 60 -5.96 -7.82 -0.74
CA HIS A 60 -5.37 -8.77 -1.69
C HIS A 60 -3.84 -8.85 -1.65
N PHE A 61 -3.18 -8.24 -0.66
CA PHE A 61 -1.72 -8.16 -0.60
C PHE A 61 -1.01 -9.53 -0.76
N ARG A 62 -1.58 -10.63 -0.26
CA ARG A 62 -1.01 -11.97 -0.43
C ARG A 62 -0.99 -12.42 -1.89
N THR A 63 -2.08 -12.21 -2.60
CA THR A 63 -2.18 -12.52 -4.02
C THR A 63 -1.26 -11.61 -4.83
N ASP A 64 -1.26 -10.31 -4.53
CA ASP A 64 -0.44 -9.34 -5.24
C ASP A 64 1.06 -9.63 -5.05
N ILE A 65 1.51 -9.94 -3.83
CA ILE A 65 2.90 -10.34 -3.55
C ILE A 65 3.27 -11.62 -4.29
N GLY A 66 2.37 -12.62 -4.32
CA GLY A 66 2.58 -13.84 -5.11
C GLY A 66 2.76 -13.57 -6.62
N LEU A 67 2.07 -12.56 -7.16
CA LEU A 67 2.26 -12.11 -8.54
C LEU A 67 3.62 -11.43 -8.73
N LEU A 68 4.06 -10.58 -7.78
CA LEU A 68 5.40 -9.97 -7.84
C LEU A 68 6.49 -11.06 -7.90
N LYS A 69 6.36 -12.11 -7.10
CA LYS A 69 7.28 -13.24 -7.11
C LYS A 69 7.28 -13.97 -8.45
N THR A 70 6.08 -14.24 -8.99
CA THR A 70 5.92 -14.88 -10.31
C THR A 70 6.56 -14.05 -11.44
N LEU A 71 6.56 -12.72 -11.31
CA LEU A 71 7.22 -11.79 -12.24
C LEU A 71 8.74 -11.63 -12.00
N GLY A 72 9.32 -12.41 -11.09
CA GLY A 72 10.75 -12.38 -10.79
C GLY A 72 11.21 -11.14 -10.04
N HIS A 73 10.32 -10.45 -9.32
CA HIS A 73 10.72 -9.34 -8.45
C HIS A 73 11.49 -9.89 -7.24
N ASN A 74 12.56 -9.19 -6.86
CA ASN A 74 13.32 -9.46 -5.64
C ASN A 74 13.16 -8.36 -4.58
N THR A 75 12.47 -7.27 -4.93
CA THR A 75 12.25 -6.11 -4.07
C THR A 75 10.84 -5.56 -4.31
N PHE A 76 10.19 -5.10 -3.25
CA PHE A 76 8.95 -4.34 -3.35
C PHE A 76 9.00 -3.15 -2.40
N ARG A 77 8.83 -1.93 -2.93
CA ARG A 77 8.86 -0.71 -2.13
C ARG A 77 7.44 -0.19 -1.92
N THR A 78 6.99 -0.18 -0.67
CA THR A 78 5.71 0.41 -0.27
C THR A 78 5.90 1.47 0.81
N SER A 79 4.81 2.09 1.27
CA SER A 79 4.78 3.04 2.37
C SER A 79 3.78 2.59 3.43
N ILE A 80 4.02 2.96 4.68
CA ILE A 80 3.04 2.85 5.76
C ILE A 80 2.12 4.07 5.74
N SER A 81 0.81 3.86 5.79
CA SER A 81 -0.17 4.95 5.95
C SER A 81 -0.13 5.46 7.38
N TRP A 82 0.36 6.69 7.58
CA TRP A 82 0.36 7.33 8.90
C TRP A 82 -1.06 7.36 9.48
N SER A 83 -2.05 7.83 8.73
CA SER A 83 -3.44 7.93 9.21
C SER A 83 -4.09 6.58 9.51
N ARG A 84 -3.49 5.47 9.05
CA ARG A 84 -3.88 4.11 9.48
C ARG A 84 -3.18 3.73 10.78
N LEU A 85 -1.87 3.95 10.88
CA LEU A 85 -1.04 3.52 12.01
C LEU A 85 -1.26 4.36 13.26
N ILE A 86 -1.38 5.68 13.13
CA ILE A 86 -1.63 6.64 14.21
C ILE A 86 -2.81 7.52 13.76
N PRO A 87 -4.06 7.09 13.99
CA PRO A 87 -5.25 7.75 13.46
C PRO A 87 -5.39 9.22 13.90
N ASP A 88 -4.99 9.52 15.14
CA ASP A 88 -5.06 10.88 15.69
C ASP A 88 -3.87 11.76 15.26
N GLY A 89 -2.91 11.21 14.50
CA GLY A 89 -1.71 11.90 14.03
C GLY A 89 -0.54 11.84 15.02
N ASP A 90 -0.80 11.98 16.32
CA ASP A 90 0.20 11.94 17.39
C ASP A 90 -0.23 11.12 18.63
N GLY A 91 -1.37 10.45 18.54
CA GLY A 91 -1.96 9.66 19.61
C GLY A 91 -1.60 8.17 19.58
N GLU A 92 -2.56 7.34 19.98
CA GLU A 92 -2.37 5.90 20.12
C GLU A 92 -2.17 5.18 18.78
N VAL A 93 -1.33 4.15 18.82
CA VAL A 93 -1.12 3.28 17.67
C VAL A 93 -2.33 2.39 17.48
N ASN A 94 -2.82 2.30 16.24
CA ASN A 94 -3.91 1.41 15.87
C ASN A 94 -3.43 -0.05 15.76
N PRO A 95 -3.88 -0.97 16.65
CA PRO A 95 -3.42 -2.36 16.64
C PRO A 95 -3.79 -3.12 15.36
N GLN A 96 -4.90 -2.76 14.70
CA GLN A 96 -5.30 -3.39 13.44
C GLN A 96 -4.35 -3.02 12.30
N ALA A 97 -3.88 -1.77 12.28
CA ALA A 97 -2.85 -1.32 11.35
C ALA A 97 -1.55 -2.10 11.55
N VAL A 98 -1.13 -2.28 12.81
CA VAL A 98 0.06 -3.06 13.16
C VAL A 98 -0.09 -4.50 12.68
N ALA A 99 -1.24 -5.13 12.91
CA ALA A 99 -1.50 -6.49 12.43
C ALA A 99 -1.42 -6.59 10.90
N PHE A 100 -2.03 -5.65 10.17
CA PHE A 100 -1.98 -5.59 8.72
C PHE A 100 -0.55 -5.44 8.18
N TYR A 101 0.19 -4.43 8.65
CA TYR A 101 1.55 -4.18 8.14
C TYR A 101 2.52 -5.30 8.49
N ASN A 102 2.41 -5.92 9.68
CA ASN A 102 3.20 -7.11 10.00
C ASN A 102 2.84 -8.28 9.06
N ALA A 103 1.55 -8.58 8.87
CA ALA A 103 1.14 -9.67 7.97
C ALA A 103 1.62 -9.46 6.52
N MET A 104 1.61 -8.22 6.04
CA MET A 104 2.15 -7.83 4.73
C MET A 104 3.66 -8.02 4.65
N ILE A 105 4.41 -7.56 5.65
CA ILE A 105 5.87 -7.72 5.71
C ILE A 105 6.25 -9.20 5.81
N ASP A 106 5.56 -9.97 6.64
CA ASP A 106 5.78 -11.41 6.79
C ASP A 106 5.55 -12.15 5.46
N GLU A 107 4.51 -11.78 4.70
CA GLU A 107 4.26 -12.33 3.36
C GLU A 107 5.39 -11.96 2.37
N LEU A 108 5.88 -10.72 2.39
CA LEU A 108 7.02 -10.30 1.56
C LEU A 108 8.30 -11.09 1.86
N LEU A 109 8.52 -11.44 3.14
CA LEU A 109 9.67 -12.22 3.56
C LEU A 109 9.53 -13.72 3.27
N ALA A 110 8.30 -14.23 3.24
CA ALA A 110 8.01 -15.64 3.00
C ALA A 110 8.13 -16.06 1.52
N GLN A 111 7.95 -15.13 0.58
CA GLN A 111 7.90 -15.39 -0.86
C GLN A 111 9.27 -15.25 -1.53
#